data_AF-A0A353F2I5-F1
#
_entry.id   AF-A0A353F2I5-F1
#
_cell.length_a   1.000
_cell.length_b   1.000
_cell.length_c   1.000
_cell.angle_alpha   90.00
_cell.angle_beta   90.00
_cell.angle_gamma   90.00
#
_symmetry.space_group_name_H-M   'P 1'
#
loop_
_entity.id
_entity.type
_entity.pdbx_description
1 polymer ?
#
loop_
_entity_poly.entity_id
_entity_poly.type
_entity_poly.pdbx_seq_one_letter_code
_entity_poly.pdbx_strand_id
1 'polypeptide(L)'
;DPTTFLEMWITDGGNNNTGWGSSEFEELLNEAENTTNVKTRMEILSQAEQTILNDTPVLPIYWYTTNYLIRPEVKGWNPLLLNNHPFKSVKLEK
;
A
#
# COMPACT_ATOMS: atom_id res chain seq x y z
N ASP A 1 3.12 1.23 5.86
CA ASP A 1 2.70 0.04 6.62
C ASP A 1 2.09 -0.95 5.63
N PRO A 2 2.34 -2.27 5.71
CA PRO A 2 1.74 -3.24 4.79
C PRO A 2 0.20 -3.29 4.85
N THR A 3 -0.41 -2.92 5.98
CA THR A 3 -1.87 -3.02 6.16
C THR A 3 -2.65 -2.20 5.14
N THR A 4 -2.12 -1.07 4.68
CA THR A 4 -2.75 -0.24 3.63
C THR A 4 -3.07 -1.03 2.35
N PHE A 5 -2.25 -2.03 2.01
CA PHE A 5 -2.49 -2.89 0.85
C PHE A 5 -3.20 -4.19 1.22
N LEU A 6 -2.92 -4.76 2.39
CA LEU A 6 -3.52 -6.02 2.82
C LEU A 6 -5.01 -5.87 3.16
N GLU A 7 -5.42 -4.77 3.79
CA GLU A 7 -6.84 -4.51 4.13
C GLU A 7 -7.72 -4.30 2.88
N MET A 8 -7.13 -4.10 1.69
CA MET A 8 -7.89 -4.00 0.44
C MET A 8 -8.64 -5.28 0.08
N TRP A 9 -8.24 -6.42 0.66
CA TRP A 9 -8.74 -7.75 0.30
C TRP A 9 -9.73 -8.33 1.30
N ILE A 10 -10.17 -7.55 2.30
CA ILE A 10 -11.20 -7.96 3.25
C ILE A 10 -12.50 -8.28 2.50
N THR A 11 -13.18 -9.34 2.93
CA THR A 11 -14.47 -9.77 2.37
C THR A 11 -15.50 -8.65 2.50
N ASP A 12 -16.25 -8.38 1.43
CA ASP A 12 -17.23 -7.28 1.35
C ASP A 12 -16.67 -5.87 1.65
N GLY A 13 -15.34 -5.72 1.67
CA GLY A 13 -14.67 -4.42 1.82
C GLY A 13 -14.89 -3.53 0.59
N GLY A 14 -15.12 -2.23 0.80
CA GLY A 14 -15.42 -1.30 -0.30
C GLY A 14 -14.30 -1.14 -1.36
N ASN A 15 -13.08 -1.59 -1.06
CA ASN A 15 -11.95 -1.60 -1.99
C ASN A 15 -11.79 -2.95 -2.72
N ASN A 16 -12.44 -4.01 -2.25
CA ASN A 16 -12.30 -5.34 -2.79
C ASN A 16 -13.24 -5.54 -3.99
N ASN A 17 -12.69 -5.39 -5.19
CA ASN A 17 -13.43 -5.57 -6.45
C ASN A 17 -13.25 -6.96 -7.08
N THR A 18 -12.67 -7.91 -6.35
CA THR A 18 -12.39 -9.27 -6.85
C THR A 18 -13.46 -10.28 -6.45
N GLY A 19 -14.21 -10.00 -5.38
CA GLY A 19 -15.11 -10.95 -4.74
C GLY A 19 -14.39 -12.08 -3.99
N TRP A 20 -13.05 -12.01 -3.88
CA TRP A 20 -12.26 -12.93 -3.08
C TRP A 20 -12.42 -12.65 -1.59
N GLY A 21 -12.35 -13.70 -0.78
CA GLY A 21 -12.34 -13.65 0.67
C GLY A 21 -11.68 -14.91 1.23
N SER A 22 -11.00 -14.77 2.36
CA SER A 22 -10.34 -15.87 3.05
C SER A 22 -10.41 -15.65 4.56
N SER A 23 -10.96 -16.64 5.28
CA SER A 23 -11.06 -16.57 6.74
C SER A 23 -9.69 -16.59 7.42
N GLU A 24 -8.75 -17.39 6.90
CA GLU A 24 -7.37 -17.45 7.40
C GLU A 24 -6.68 -16.09 7.24
N PHE A 25 -6.87 -15.43 6.09
CA PHE A 25 -6.33 -14.11 5.84
C PHE A 25 -6.85 -13.07 6.84
N GLU A 26 -8.16 -13.03 7.07
CA GLU A 26 -8.78 -12.10 8.01
C GLU A 26 -8.39 -12.38 9.47
N GLU A 27 -8.23 -13.65 9.85
CA GLU A 27 -7.70 -14.04 11.17
C GLU A 27 -6.28 -13.51 11.39
N LEU A 28 -5.39 -13.63 10.39
CA LEU A 28 -4.03 -13.11 10.44
C LEU A 28 -4.01 -11.57 10.54
N LEU A 29 -4.91 -10.87 9.83
CA LEU A 29 -5.02 -9.41 9.96
C LEU A 29 -5.46 -9.00 11.37
N ASN A 30 -6.49 -9.66 11.92
CA ASN A 30 -6.96 -9.41 13.28
C ASN A 30 -5.85 -9.70 14.31
N GLU A 31 -5.07 -10.76 14.14
CA GLU A 31 -3.93 -11.06 15.02
C GLU A 31 -2.85 -9.97 14.94
N ALA A 32 -2.52 -9.51 13.73
CA ALA A 32 -1.55 -8.44 13.51
C ALA A 32 -1.99 -7.10 14.14
N GLU A 33 -3.28 -6.77 14.10
CA GLU A 33 -3.85 -5.57 14.76
C GLU A 33 -3.69 -5.61 16.28
N ASN A 34 -3.81 -6.80 16.88
CA ASN A 34 -3.70 -6.99 18.33
C ASN A 34 -2.26 -7.22 18.80
N THR A 35 -1.27 -7.25 17.90
CA THR A 35 0.13 -7.53 18.22
C THR A 35 0.96 -6.24 18.39
N THR A 36 1.39 -5.96 19.61
CA THR A 36 2.21 -4.77 19.94
C THR A 36 3.68 -4.91 19.51
N ASN A 37 4.21 -6.13 19.47
CA ASN A 37 5.60 -6.35 19.06
C ASN A 37 5.75 -6.17 17.55
N VAL A 38 6.54 -5.18 17.13
CA VAL A 38 6.72 -4.84 15.71
C VAL A 38 7.24 -6.01 14.89
N LYS A 39 8.20 -6.79 15.40
CA LYS A 39 8.77 -7.91 14.65
C LYS A 39 7.73 -9.01 14.43
N THR A 40 7.04 -9.41 15.50
CA THR A 40 5.98 -10.42 15.43
C THR A 40 4.83 -9.96 14.52
N ARG A 41 4.43 -8.69 14.61
CA ARG A 41 3.43 -8.10 13.72
C ARG A 41 3.84 -8.22 12.24
N MET A 42 5.09 -7.92 11.91
CA MET A 42 5.58 -8.04 10.52
C MET A 42 5.63 -9.50 10.04
N GLU A 43 5.95 -10.45 10.92
CA GLU A 43 5.92 -11.88 10.61
C GLU A 43 4.49 -12.35 10.32
N ILE A 44 3.49 -11.90 11.08
CA ILE A 44 2.07 -12.21 10.84
C ILE A 44 1.60 -11.59 9.53
N LEU A 45 1.90 -10.31 9.27
CA LEU A 45 1.52 -9.65 8.02
C LEU A 45 2.17 -10.31 6.79
N SER A 46 3.38 -10.85 6.93
CA SER A 46 4.03 -11.62 5.87
C SER A 46 3.30 -12.95 5.57
N GLN A 47 2.71 -13.60 6.58
CA GLN A 47 1.88 -14.80 6.40
C GLN A 47 0.55 -14.45 5.71
N ALA A 48 -0.05 -13.31 6.07
CA ALA A 48 -1.25 -12.81 5.40
C ALA A 48 -0.97 -12.52 3.91
N GLU A 49 0.15 -11.87 3.59
CA GLU A 49 0.58 -11.66 2.19
C GLU A 49 0.76 -12.97 1.44
N GLN A 50 1.36 -13.99 2.07
CA GLN A 50 1.55 -15.30 1.46
C GLN A 50 0.23 -15.99 1.10
N THR A 51 -0.82 -15.80 1.90
CA THR A 51 -2.17 -16.30 1.61
C THR A 51 -2.71 -15.71 0.31
N ILE A 52 -2.63 -14.38 0.15
CA ILE A 52 -3.04 -13.70 -1.09
C ILE A 52 -2.21 -14.19 -2.29
N LEU A 53 -0.90 -14.33 -2.12
CA LEU A 53 -0.02 -14.77 -3.21
C LEU A 53 -0.28 -16.22 -3.65
N ASN A 54 -0.71 -17.09 -2.72
CA ASN A 54 -1.07 -18.46 -3.05
C ASN A 54 -2.45 -18.55 -3.73
N ASP A 55 -3.41 -17.75 -3.29
CA ASP A 55 -4.77 -17.74 -3.84
C ASP A 55 -4.86 -16.97 -5.16
N THR A 56 -3.92 -16.04 -5.39
CA THR A 56 -3.82 -15.23 -6.61
C THR A 56 -5.12 -14.50 -7.03
N PRO A 57 -5.80 -13.77 -6.13
CA PRO A 57 -7.02 -13.03 -6.49
C PRO A 57 -6.76 -11.89 -7.48
N VAL A 58 -5.50 -11.46 -7.58
CA VAL A 58 -5.00 -10.54 -8.59
C VAL A 58 -3.67 -11.01 -9.16
N LEU A 59 -3.34 -10.52 -10.36
CA LEU A 59 -2.06 -10.74 -11.01
C LEU A 59 -1.21 -9.45 -10.95
N PRO A 60 -0.20 -9.36 -10.07
CA PRO A 60 0.71 -8.22 -10.05
C PRO A 60 1.51 -8.17 -11.35
N ILE A 61 1.54 -7.01 -12.01
CA ILE A 61 2.26 -6.83 -13.28
C ILE A 61 3.59 -6.09 -13.06
N TYR A 62 3.58 -5.01 -12.28
CA TYR A 62 4.79 -4.20 -12.01
C TYR A 62 4.62 -3.32 -10.77
N TRP A 63 5.75 -2.85 -10.24
CA TRP A 63 5.80 -1.80 -9.23
C TRP A 63 5.91 -0.43 -9.90
N TYR A 64 5.05 0.51 -9.53
CA TYR A 64 5.00 1.82 -10.17
C TYR A 64 6.27 2.64 -9.95
N THR A 65 6.76 3.26 -11.03
CA THR A 65 7.76 4.34 -10.99
C THR A 65 7.10 5.65 -11.40
N THR A 66 7.44 6.76 -10.75
CA THR A 66 6.93 8.08 -11.16
C THR A 66 8.03 8.88 -11.85
N ASN A 67 7.80 9.21 -13.13
CA ASN A 67 8.70 10.03 -13.93
C ASN A 67 8.09 11.42 -14.11
N TYR A 68 8.91 12.46 -13.99
CA TYR A 68 8.46 13.86 -14.11
C TYR A 68 9.25 14.60 -15.18
N LEU A 69 8.57 15.50 -15.88
CA LEU A 69 9.20 16.58 -16.65
C LEU A 69 8.90 17.89 -15.92
N ILE A 70 9.94 18.49 -15.34
CA ILE A 70 9.80 19.67 -14.49
C ILE A 70 10.58 20.81 -15.12
N ARG A 71 9.89 21.92 -15.36
CA ARG A 71 10.51 23.14 -15.86
C ARG A 71 11.54 23.69 -14.86
N PRO A 72 12.72 24.20 -15.29
CA PRO A 72 13.77 24.68 -14.39
C PRO A 72 13.31 25.77 -13.39
N GLU A 73 12.29 26.55 -13.76
CA GLU A 73 11.69 27.61 -12.96
C GLU A 73 10.88 27.08 -11.77
N VAL A 74 10.47 25.81 -11.79
CA VAL A 74 9.71 25.18 -10.70
C VAL A 74 10.67 24.79 -9.59
N LYS A 75 10.54 25.43 -8.42
CA LYS A 75 11.29 25.09 -7.21
C LYS A 75 10.37 24.51 -6.14
N GLY A 76 10.95 23.67 -5.27
CA GLY A 76 10.23 23.04 -4.18
C GLY A 76 9.45 21.78 -4.56
N TRP A 77 9.61 21.30 -5.80
CA TRP A 77 9.13 19.97 -6.21
C TRP A 77 10.12 18.90 -5.77
N ASN A 78 9.75 18.09 -4.79
CA ASN A 78 10.55 16.98 -4.30
C ASN A 78 9.83 15.66 -4.60
N PRO A 79 10.50 14.64 -5.15
CA PRO A 79 9.88 13.33 -5.31
C PRO A 79 9.52 12.75 -3.93
N LEU A 80 8.26 12.37 -3.75
CA LEU A 80 7.73 11.78 -2.53
C LEU A 80 7.21 10.37 -2.81
N LEU A 81 7.40 9.45 -1.86
CA LEU A 81 7.02 8.03 -2.01
C LEU A 81 5.53 7.86 -2.33
N LEU A 82 4.68 8.70 -1.75
CA LEU A 82 3.23 8.69 -1.98
C LEU A 82 2.79 9.63 -3.12
N ASN A 83 3.74 10.25 -3.82
CA ASN A 83 3.51 11.19 -4.92
C ASN A 83 2.53 12.35 -4.57
N ASN A 84 2.47 12.72 -3.30
CA ASN A 84 1.61 13.78 -2.78
C ASN A 84 2.39 15.10 -2.74
N HIS A 85 2.19 16.00 -3.70
CA HIS A 85 2.94 17.26 -3.81
C HIS A 85 2.14 18.44 -3.27
N PRO A 86 2.43 18.97 -2.07
CA PRO A 86 1.69 20.11 -1.54
C PRO A 86 2.05 21.38 -2.32
N PHE A 87 1.10 21.95 -3.08
CA PHE A 87 1.39 23.13 -3.90
C PHE A 87 1.86 24.35 -3.09
N LYS A 88 1.56 24.41 -1.79
CA LYS A 88 2.07 25.45 -0.89
C LYS A 88 3.60 25.54 -0.81
N SER A 89 4.31 24.43 -1.07
CA SER A 89 5.78 24.40 -1.07
C SER A 89 6.39 24.58 -2.45
N VAL A 90 5.56 24.63 -3.50
CA VAL A 90 5.99 24.79 -4.89
C VAL A 90 5.91 26.26 -5.27
N LYS A 91 6.98 26.78 -5.88
CA LYS A 91 7.03 28.16 -6.37
C LYS A 91 7.65 28.23 -7.76
N LEU A 92 7.35 29.30 -8.47
CA LEU A 92 8.00 29.66 -9.72
C LEU A 92 9.02 30.75 -9.46
N GLU A 93 10.27 30.51 -9.82
CA GLU A 93 11.32 31.52 -9.83
C GLU A 93 11.56 31.97 -11.27
N LYS A 94 11.49 33.29 -11.49
CA LYS A 94 11.78 33.94 -12.78
C LYS A 94 13.25 34.32 -12.86
#